data_AF-A0AAU4SQ80-F1
#
_entry.id   AF-A0AAU4SQ80-F1
#
_cell.length_a   1.000
_cell.length_b   1.000
_cell.length_c   1.000
_cell.angle_alpha   90.00
_cell.angle_beta   90.00
_cell.angle_gamma   90.00
#
_symmetry.space_group_name_H-M   'P 1'
#
loop_
_entity.id
_entity.type
_entity.pdbx_description
1 polymer ?
#
loop_
_entity_poly.entity_id
_entity_poly.type
_entity_poly.pdbx_seq_one_letter_code
_entity_poly.pdbx_strand_id
1 'polypeptide(L)'
;MSSLFSRPAVTPVKLSEPPVLESWDATAHPSQQRLRGYLDSVAALFGPVLAEDTTHLALALDVGLADHVALTRGGHDLDNYLFPLARRFGAGRFDAVFARKRHDASSTIAVGPALRQGPDRAAVPPLLSVRTSVSATSAAWKEAIHQACRAAHPEPAPEGPLQVQLCFRVSAGRNWSTLWKPAIDALGPLLGMPDPDRPFRPSDDRIVDLALHRNVDDSLGHDVVIAVWWQPRHAIHRSGRAG
;
A
#
# COMPACT_ATOMS: atom_id res chain seq x y z
N MET A 1 -9.48 16.24 9.94
CA MET A 1 -9.31 14.95 10.66
C MET A 1 -8.98 13.87 9.65
N SER A 2 -8.22 12.83 10.02
CA SER A 2 -7.92 11.72 9.11
C SER A 2 -9.17 10.85 8.94
N SER A 3 -9.63 10.66 7.70
CA SER A 3 -10.63 9.65 7.36
C SER A 3 -9.97 8.43 6.73
N LEU A 4 -10.51 7.26 7.04
CA LEU A 4 -10.16 6.01 6.35
C LEU A 4 -11.22 5.69 5.32
N PHE A 5 -10.83 5.02 4.25
CA PHE A 5 -11.71 4.54 3.20
C PHE A 5 -11.89 3.02 3.28
N SER A 6 -12.97 2.55 2.68
CA SER A 6 -13.26 1.13 2.53
C SER A 6 -12.69 0.61 1.21
N ARG A 7 -12.42 -0.70 1.14
CA ARG A 7 -12.17 -1.37 -0.14
C ARG A 7 -13.38 -1.10 -1.07
N PRO A 8 -13.16 -0.90 -2.38
CA PRO A 8 -14.22 -0.55 -3.30
C PRO A 8 -15.30 -1.65 -3.32
N ALA A 9 -16.56 -1.25 -3.17
CA ALA A 9 -17.72 -2.14 -3.12
C ALA A 9 -18.22 -2.49 -4.54
N VAL A 10 -17.30 -2.91 -5.40
CA VAL A 10 -17.56 -3.34 -6.78
C VAL A 10 -17.06 -4.76 -6.97
N THR A 11 -17.65 -5.51 -7.90
CA THR A 11 -17.20 -6.87 -8.21
C THR A 11 -15.76 -6.83 -8.74
N PRO A 12 -14.80 -7.51 -8.09
CA PRO A 12 -13.43 -7.57 -8.58
C PRO A 12 -13.33 -8.32 -9.91
N VAL A 13 -12.50 -7.81 -10.81
CA VAL A 13 -12.15 -8.47 -12.07
C VAL A 13 -11.01 -9.45 -11.80
N LYS A 14 -11.12 -10.68 -12.31
CA LYS A 14 -10.04 -11.66 -12.26
C LYS A 14 -8.97 -11.28 -13.29
N LEU A 15 -7.71 -11.24 -12.85
CA LEU A 15 -6.57 -11.00 -13.73
C LEU A 15 -6.25 -12.26 -14.54
N SER A 16 -5.98 -12.09 -15.83
CA SER A 16 -5.55 -13.17 -16.73
C SER A 16 -4.11 -13.63 -16.45
N GLU A 17 -3.30 -12.74 -15.91
CA GLU A 17 -1.89 -12.96 -15.60
C GLU A 17 -1.59 -12.61 -14.13
N PRO A 18 -0.58 -13.25 -13.52
CA PRO A 18 -0.11 -12.85 -12.19
C PRO A 18 0.36 -11.39 -12.18
N PRO A 19 0.08 -10.62 -11.10
CA PRO A 19 0.63 -9.30 -10.90
C PRO A 19 2.15 -9.28 -11.02
N VAL A 20 2.69 -8.30 -11.72
CA VAL A 20 4.12 -8.12 -11.94
C VAL A 20 4.65 -7.07 -10.96
N LEU A 21 5.70 -7.41 -10.21
CA LEU A 21 6.38 -6.50 -9.31
C LEU A 21 7.15 -5.43 -10.09
N GLU A 22 7.19 -4.22 -9.56
CA GLU A 22 8.20 -3.24 -9.97
C GLU A 22 9.60 -3.79 -9.69
N SER A 23 10.51 -3.62 -10.65
CA SER A 23 11.91 -4.00 -10.52
C SER A 23 12.81 -2.80 -10.79
N TRP A 24 14.02 -2.84 -10.24
CA TRP A 24 15.05 -1.79 -10.43
C TRP A 24 15.90 -2.02 -11.68
N ASP A 25 15.47 -2.91 -12.57
CA ASP A 25 16.20 -3.22 -13.79
C ASP A 25 16.20 -2.05 -14.77
N ALA A 26 17.23 -1.98 -15.61
CA ALA A 26 17.34 -0.97 -16.66
C ALA A 26 16.10 -0.95 -17.57
N THR A 27 15.72 0.23 -18.10
CA THR A 27 14.48 0.43 -18.87
C THR A 27 14.28 -0.53 -20.04
N ALA A 28 15.36 -0.99 -20.67
CA ALA A 28 15.32 -1.93 -21.81
C ALA A 28 15.22 -3.41 -21.38
N HIS A 29 15.36 -3.72 -20.09
CA HIS A 29 15.38 -5.08 -19.56
C HIS A 29 14.02 -5.79 -19.77
N PRO A 30 14.00 -7.11 -20.04
CA PRO A 30 12.76 -7.85 -20.26
C PRO A 30 11.73 -7.75 -19.14
N SER A 31 12.17 -7.57 -17.88
CA SER A 31 11.26 -7.34 -16.74
C SER A 31 10.46 -6.05 -16.87
N GLN A 32 11.05 -4.97 -17.38
CA GLN A 32 10.38 -3.69 -17.60
C GLN A 32 9.38 -3.77 -18.75
N GLN A 33 9.69 -4.54 -19.80
CA GLN A 33 8.76 -4.79 -20.89
C GLN A 33 7.54 -5.59 -20.39
N ARG A 34 7.78 -6.62 -19.57
CA ARG A 34 6.71 -7.41 -18.94
C ARG A 34 5.83 -6.57 -18.03
N LEU A 35 6.44 -5.74 -17.17
CA LEU A 35 5.69 -4.82 -16.31
C LEU A 35 4.80 -3.89 -17.13
N ARG A 36 5.33 -3.30 -18.20
CA ARG A 36 4.56 -2.41 -19.08
C ARG A 36 3.39 -3.12 -19.74
N GLY A 37 3.63 -4.30 -20.32
CA GLY A 37 2.59 -5.12 -20.92
C GLY A 37 1.48 -5.48 -19.93
N TYR A 38 1.86 -5.87 -18.71
CA TYR A 38 0.91 -6.10 -17.62
C TYR A 38 0.09 -4.83 -17.31
N LEU A 39 0.75 -3.68 -17.10
CA LEU A 39 0.07 -2.43 -16.78
C LEU A 39 -0.91 -1.97 -17.87
N ASP A 40 -0.54 -2.15 -19.14
CA ASP A 40 -1.39 -1.82 -20.28
C ASP A 40 -2.61 -2.75 -20.37
N SER A 41 -2.40 -4.05 -20.13
CA SER A 41 -3.46 -5.06 -20.02
C SER A 41 -4.47 -4.69 -18.93
N VAL A 42 -3.99 -4.37 -17.72
CA VAL A 42 -4.89 -4.01 -16.61
C VAL A 42 -5.58 -2.66 -16.86
N ALA A 43 -4.88 -1.67 -17.45
CA ALA A 43 -5.49 -0.39 -17.80
C ALA A 43 -6.66 -0.56 -18.78
N ALA A 44 -6.54 -1.47 -19.75
CA ALA A 44 -7.61 -1.75 -20.71
C ALA A 44 -8.88 -2.28 -20.05
N LEU A 45 -8.77 -3.07 -18.97
CA LEU A 45 -9.93 -3.60 -18.22
C LEU A 45 -10.78 -2.48 -17.60
N PHE A 46 -10.16 -1.35 -17.28
CA PHE A 46 -10.81 -0.21 -16.63
C PHE A 46 -10.96 1.00 -17.55
N GLY A 47 -10.75 0.84 -18.86
CA GLY A 47 -10.80 1.91 -19.85
C GLY A 47 -11.97 2.88 -19.67
N PRO A 48 -13.23 2.42 -19.54
CA PRO A 48 -14.37 3.30 -19.30
C PRO A 48 -14.28 4.10 -17.99
N VAL A 49 -13.97 3.43 -16.88
CA VAL A 49 -13.80 4.07 -15.55
C VAL A 49 -12.64 5.08 -15.57
N LEU A 50 -11.57 4.75 -16.29
CA LEU A 50 -10.40 5.59 -16.41
C LEU A 50 -10.56 6.72 -17.43
N ALA A 51 -11.49 6.62 -18.38
CA ALA A 51 -11.78 7.65 -19.38
C ALA A 51 -12.66 8.77 -18.83
N GLU A 52 -13.47 8.49 -17.81
CA GLU A 52 -14.16 9.54 -17.08
C GLU A 52 -13.14 10.42 -16.32
N ASP A 53 -13.36 11.73 -16.25
CA ASP A 53 -12.62 12.64 -15.35
C ASP A 53 -12.96 12.42 -13.87
N THR A 54 -13.51 11.25 -13.54
CA THR A 54 -13.83 10.82 -12.18
C THR A 54 -12.55 10.80 -11.34
N THR A 55 -12.54 11.68 -10.35
CA THR A 55 -11.62 11.73 -9.22
C THR A 55 -12.31 11.09 -8.01
N HIS A 56 -11.57 10.80 -6.93
CA HIS A 56 -12.10 10.11 -5.75
C HIS A 56 -12.39 8.62 -5.96
N LEU A 57 -11.42 7.90 -6.55
CA LEU A 57 -11.47 6.46 -6.75
C LEU A 57 -10.77 5.69 -5.62
N ALA A 58 -11.16 4.44 -5.47
CA ALA A 58 -10.46 3.44 -4.70
C ALA A 58 -10.02 2.27 -5.59
N LEU A 59 -8.78 1.83 -5.43
CA LEU A 59 -8.22 0.64 -6.09
C LEU A 59 -7.97 -0.46 -5.07
N ALA A 60 -8.34 -1.70 -5.36
CA ALA A 60 -7.99 -2.85 -4.54
C ALA A 60 -7.41 -3.98 -5.39
N LEU A 61 -6.21 -4.44 -5.04
CA LEU A 61 -5.52 -5.58 -5.63
C LEU A 61 -5.45 -6.73 -4.62
N ASP A 62 -5.93 -7.92 -5.00
CA ASP A 62 -5.65 -9.16 -4.28
C ASP A 62 -4.67 -9.99 -5.11
N VAL A 63 -3.46 -10.18 -4.59
CA VAL A 63 -2.39 -10.99 -5.17
C VAL A 63 -2.55 -12.43 -4.69
N GLY A 64 -2.93 -13.32 -5.61
CA GLY A 64 -2.92 -14.76 -5.41
C GLY A 64 -1.51 -15.31 -5.61
N LEU A 65 -0.94 -15.91 -4.55
CA LEU A 65 0.35 -16.59 -4.58
C LEU A 65 0.13 -18.10 -4.43
N ALA A 66 0.98 -18.90 -5.06
CA ALA A 66 0.92 -20.36 -4.92
C ALA A 66 1.24 -20.78 -3.47
N ASP A 67 0.69 -21.91 -3.01
CA ASP A 67 0.79 -22.35 -1.61
C ASP A 67 2.24 -22.52 -1.10
N HIS A 68 3.18 -22.84 -2.00
CA HIS A 68 4.60 -22.99 -1.67
C HIS A 68 5.35 -21.65 -1.57
N VAL A 69 4.76 -20.55 -2.05
CA VAL A 69 5.34 -19.21 -1.97
C VAL A 69 5.04 -18.64 -0.59
N ALA A 70 6.08 -18.23 0.13
CA ALA A 70 5.92 -17.63 1.45
C ALA A 70 5.26 -16.25 1.34
N LEU A 71 4.30 -15.94 2.22
CA LEU A 71 3.64 -14.63 2.20
C LEU A 71 4.48 -13.54 2.86
N THR A 72 5.37 -13.87 3.79
CA THR A 72 6.07 -12.89 4.66
C THR A 72 7.56 -12.77 4.37
N ARG A 73 8.03 -13.30 3.24
CA ARG A 73 9.42 -13.24 2.75
C ARG A 73 9.46 -13.51 1.25
N GLY A 74 10.50 -13.04 0.58
CA GLY A 74 10.78 -13.37 -0.83
C GLY A 74 10.57 -12.23 -1.81
N GLY A 75 10.37 -11.00 -1.32
CA GLY A 75 10.27 -9.79 -2.13
C GLY A 75 8.89 -9.56 -2.73
N HIS A 76 7.83 -10.01 -2.07
CA HIS A 76 6.44 -9.81 -2.52
C HIS A 76 5.81 -8.60 -1.84
N ASP A 77 6.55 -7.49 -1.77
CA ASP A 77 6.12 -6.28 -1.08
C ASP A 77 4.91 -5.66 -1.80
N LEU A 78 3.89 -5.31 -1.02
CA LEU A 78 2.61 -4.90 -1.59
C LEU A 78 2.67 -3.53 -2.28
N ASP A 79 3.55 -2.64 -1.86
CA ASP A 79 3.80 -1.34 -2.50
C ASP A 79 4.39 -1.50 -3.90
N ASN A 80 5.28 -2.47 -4.11
CA ASN A 80 5.89 -2.76 -5.42
C ASN A 80 4.86 -3.27 -6.45
N TYR A 81 3.69 -3.76 -6.01
CA TYR A 81 2.56 -4.03 -6.91
C TYR A 81 1.66 -2.81 -7.12
N LEU A 82 1.40 -2.03 -6.06
CA LEU A 82 0.46 -0.92 -6.09
C LEU A 82 0.98 0.32 -6.80
N PHE A 83 2.23 0.70 -6.53
CA PHE A 83 2.83 1.92 -7.05
C PHE A 83 2.77 2.02 -8.58
N PRO A 84 3.20 1.01 -9.36
CA PRO A 84 3.14 1.09 -10.81
C PRO A 84 1.70 1.16 -11.35
N LEU A 85 0.73 0.46 -10.72
CA LEU A 85 -0.69 0.53 -11.10
C LEU A 85 -1.27 1.92 -10.86
N ALA A 86 -1.08 2.48 -9.65
CA ALA A 86 -1.58 3.81 -9.31
C ALA A 86 -0.97 4.88 -10.21
N ARG A 87 0.33 4.79 -10.50
CA ARG A 87 1.02 5.68 -11.45
C ARG A 87 0.44 5.56 -12.86
N ARG A 88 0.20 4.33 -13.36
CA ARG A 88 -0.37 4.09 -14.70
C ARG A 88 -1.78 4.66 -14.84
N PHE A 89 -2.59 4.59 -13.79
CA PHE A 89 -3.98 5.05 -13.79
C PHE A 89 -4.14 6.54 -13.43
N GLY A 90 -3.06 7.18 -12.97
CA GLY A 90 -3.07 8.54 -12.47
C GLY A 90 -3.33 8.57 -10.96
N ALA A 91 -2.26 8.56 -10.18
CA ALA A 91 -2.34 8.47 -8.71
C ALA A 91 -3.21 9.56 -8.07
N GLY A 92 -3.27 10.74 -8.69
CA GLY A 92 -4.09 11.88 -8.23
C GLY A 92 -5.60 11.60 -8.21
N ARG A 93 -6.06 10.54 -8.88
CA ARG A 93 -7.47 10.14 -8.92
C ARG A 93 -7.90 9.32 -7.73
N PHE A 94 -6.96 8.71 -7.01
CA PHE A 94 -7.25 7.79 -5.93
C PHE A 94 -7.22 8.47 -4.57
N ASP A 95 -8.28 8.26 -3.80
CA ASP A 95 -8.31 8.60 -2.37
C ASP A 95 -7.91 7.40 -1.51
N ALA A 96 -7.96 6.18 -2.06
CA ALA A 96 -7.45 5.01 -1.38
C ALA A 96 -6.93 3.95 -2.35
N VAL A 97 -5.86 3.27 -1.95
CA VAL A 97 -5.38 2.07 -2.62
C VAL A 97 -5.18 0.95 -1.59
N PHE A 98 -5.54 -0.26 -1.97
CA PHE A 98 -5.49 -1.44 -1.12
C PHE A 98 -4.77 -2.56 -1.84
N ALA A 99 -3.91 -3.27 -1.13
CA ALA A 99 -3.36 -4.52 -1.61
C ALA A 99 -3.45 -5.59 -0.54
N ARG A 100 -3.59 -6.84 -0.96
CA ARG A 100 -3.48 -8.00 -0.08
C ARG A 100 -2.81 -9.12 -0.84
N LYS A 101 -1.92 -9.85 -0.17
CA LYS A 101 -1.38 -11.11 -0.69
C LYS A 101 -1.91 -12.28 0.11
N ARG A 102 -2.27 -13.37 -0.57
CA ARG A 102 -2.83 -14.58 0.04
C ARG A 102 -2.55 -15.78 -0.85
N HIS A 103 -2.61 -16.96 -0.25
CA HIS A 103 -2.61 -18.20 -1.01
C HIS A 103 -3.92 -18.37 -1.79
N ASP A 104 -3.82 -18.20 -3.10
CA ASP A 104 -4.92 -18.36 -4.04
C ASP A 104 -4.37 -18.59 -5.45
N ALA A 105 -5.09 -19.39 -6.25
CA ALA A 105 -4.75 -19.66 -7.64
C ALA A 105 -5.00 -18.47 -8.56
N SER A 106 -5.67 -17.41 -8.10
CA SER A 106 -6.03 -16.26 -8.93
C SER A 106 -5.85 -14.93 -8.19
N SER A 107 -5.39 -13.93 -8.95
CA SER A 107 -5.35 -12.55 -8.52
C SER A 107 -6.56 -11.79 -9.05
N THR A 108 -7.03 -10.80 -8.29
CA THR A 108 -8.18 -9.97 -8.66
C THR A 108 -7.87 -8.49 -8.44
N ILE A 109 -8.54 -7.63 -9.19
CA ILE A 109 -8.42 -6.18 -9.05
C ILE A 109 -9.81 -5.53 -9.15
N ALA A 110 -10.03 -4.50 -8.35
CA ALA A 110 -11.25 -3.70 -8.35
C ALA A 110 -10.88 -2.22 -8.38
N VAL A 111 -11.59 -1.44 -9.20
CA VAL A 111 -11.53 0.02 -9.21
C VAL A 111 -12.96 0.53 -9.18
N GLY A 112 -13.26 1.43 -8.26
CA GLY A 112 -14.59 2.03 -8.12
C GLY A 112 -14.55 3.28 -7.24
N PRO A 113 -15.72 3.88 -6.94
CA PRO A 113 -15.79 5.07 -6.09
C PRO A 113 -15.16 4.83 -4.71
N ALA A 114 -14.43 5.82 -4.20
CA ALA A 114 -13.90 5.79 -2.84
C ALA A 114 -15.02 6.08 -1.83
N LEU A 115 -15.25 5.14 -0.91
CA LEU A 115 -16.24 5.29 0.14
C LEU A 115 -15.55 5.41 1.50
N ARG A 116 -15.86 6.47 2.25
CA ARG A 116 -15.34 6.64 3.62
C ARG A 116 -15.86 5.52 4.51
N GLN A 117 -15.05 5.08 5.46
CA GLN A 117 -15.50 4.18 6.52
C GLN A 117 -16.53 4.90 7.39
N GLY A 118 -17.56 4.17 7.82
CA GLY A 118 -18.58 4.69 8.73
C GLY A 118 -17.99 5.14 10.08
N PRO A 119 -18.75 5.94 10.85
CA PRO A 119 -18.27 6.59 12.08
C PRO A 119 -17.67 5.63 13.11
N ASP A 120 -18.21 4.41 13.23
CA ASP A 120 -17.76 3.41 14.22
C ASP A 120 -16.35 2.88 13.95
N ARG A 121 -15.94 2.76 12.68
CA ARG A 121 -14.57 2.33 12.32
C ARG A 121 -13.59 3.50 12.23
N ALA A 122 -14.08 4.70 11.90
CA ALA A 122 -13.28 5.92 11.87
C ALA A 122 -12.87 6.41 13.28
N ALA A 123 -13.45 5.85 14.34
CA ALA A 123 -13.20 6.24 15.73
C ALA A 123 -11.91 5.64 16.34
N VAL A 124 -11.25 4.68 15.68
CA VAL A 124 -10.00 4.10 16.21
C VAL A 124 -8.85 5.12 16.00
N PRO A 125 -8.24 5.65 17.07
CA PRO A 125 -7.13 6.59 16.92
C PRO A 125 -5.92 5.90 16.26
N PRO A 126 -5.11 6.63 15.49
CA PRO A 126 -3.87 6.06 14.95
C PRO A 126 -2.92 5.67 16.08
N LEU A 127 -2.22 4.57 15.88
CA LEU A 127 -1.17 4.09 16.78
C LEU A 127 0.10 4.96 16.64
N LEU A 128 0.31 5.54 15.46
CA LEU A 128 1.42 6.44 15.15
C LEU A 128 0.89 7.64 14.35
N SER A 129 1.32 8.85 14.71
CA SER A 129 1.05 10.07 13.93
C SER A 129 2.29 10.96 13.88
N VAL A 130 2.68 11.38 12.69
CA VAL A 130 3.85 12.25 12.46
C VAL A 130 3.50 13.35 11.46
N ARG A 131 3.90 14.58 11.77
CA ARG A 131 3.82 15.73 10.86
C ARG A 131 5.23 16.13 10.46
N THR A 132 5.46 16.32 9.16
CA THR A 132 6.75 16.75 8.64
C THR A 132 6.59 17.59 7.37
N SER A 133 7.50 18.52 7.16
CA SER A 133 7.59 19.38 5.97
C SER A 133 8.79 19.03 5.09
N VAL A 134 9.64 18.09 5.52
CA VAL A 134 10.87 17.73 4.80
C VAL A 134 10.56 16.90 3.53
N SER A 135 11.49 16.91 2.58
CA SER A 135 11.31 16.16 1.32
C SER A 135 11.26 14.65 1.55
N ALA A 136 10.30 13.96 0.91
CA ALA A 136 10.16 12.50 0.97
C ALA A 136 11.36 11.72 0.40
N THR A 137 12.22 12.38 -0.37
CA THR A 137 13.46 11.80 -0.90
C THR A 137 14.66 11.99 0.04
N SER A 138 14.51 12.75 1.13
CA SER A 138 15.59 13.02 2.08
C SER A 138 15.69 11.94 3.16
N ALA A 139 16.88 11.75 3.73
CA ALA A 139 17.06 10.90 4.90
C ALA A 139 16.24 11.40 6.11
N ALA A 140 16.13 12.73 6.26
CA ALA A 140 15.37 13.36 7.34
C ALA A 140 13.88 12.97 7.34
N TRP A 141 13.30 12.69 6.17
CA TRP A 141 11.92 12.17 6.08
C TRP A 141 11.79 10.82 6.75
N LYS A 142 12.66 9.88 6.39
CA LYS A 142 12.61 8.52 6.95
C LYS A 142 12.91 8.55 8.43
N GLU A 143 13.88 9.37 8.86
CA GLU A 143 14.24 9.52 10.28
C GLU A 143 13.07 10.04 11.12
N ALA A 144 12.34 11.06 10.64
CA ALA A 144 11.19 11.60 11.38
C ALA A 144 10.10 10.55 11.63
N ILE A 145 9.79 9.73 10.61
CA ILE A 145 8.80 8.65 10.72
C ILE A 145 9.33 7.53 11.63
N HIS A 146 10.60 7.16 11.48
CA HIS A 146 11.27 6.12 12.25
C HIS A 146 11.32 6.45 13.74
N GLN A 147 11.66 7.69 14.09
CA GLN A 147 11.66 8.17 15.47
C GLN A 147 10.25 8.18 16.06
N ALA A 148 9.27 8.70 15.33
CA ALA A 148 7.88 8.69 15.77
C ALA A 148 7.39 7.24 15.99
N CYS A 149 7.78 6.31 15.11
CA CYS A 149 7.47 4.88 15.24
C CYS A 149 8.07 4.29 16.52
N ARG A 150 9.36 4.54 16.80
CA ARG A 150 10.02 4.08 18.04
C ARG A 150 9.41 4.67 19.30
N ALA A 151 9.03 5.94 19.26
CA ALA A 151 8.42 6.62 20.40
C ALA A 151 7.02 6.06 20.71
N ALA A 152 6.24 5.76 19.69
CA ALA A 152 4.91 5.17 19.86
C ALA A 152 4.99 3.68 20.25
N HIS A 153 5.95 2.94 19.67
CA HIS A 153 6.12 1.50 19.86
C HIS A 153 7.62 1.15 19.94
N PRO A 154 8.15 0.98 21.16
CA PRO A 154 9.58 0.72 21.35
C PRO A 154 9.99 -0.68 20.91
N GLU A 155 9.05 -1.63 20.94
CA GLU A 155 9.24 -3.01 20.51
C GLU A 155 8.60 -3.26 19.13
N PRO A 156 9.23 -4.07 18.26
CA PRO A 156 8.63 -4.48 17.00
C PRO A 156 7.31 -5.22 17.18
N ALA A 157 6.45 -5.19 16.16
CA ALA A 157 5.26 -6.01 16.17
C ALA A 157 5.63 -7.51 16.21
N PRO A 158 4.86 -8.35 16.94
CA PRO A 158 5.09 -9.79 17.05
C PRO A 158 5.31 -10.42 15.69
N GLU A 159 6.24 -11.38 15.58
CA GLU A 159 6.57 -12.04 14.31
C GLU A 159 5.32 -12.55 13.57
N GLY A 160 5.40 -12.55 12.24
CA GLY A 160 4.33 -13.03 11.37
C GLY A 160 3.65 -11.94 10.56
N PRO A 161 2.50 -12.26 9.93
CA PRO A 161 1.84 -11.40 8.96
C PRO A 161 1.20 -10.18 9.64
N LEU A 162 1.29 -9.04 8.97
CA LEU A 162 0.73 -7.78 9.44
C LEU A 162 -0.30 -7.23 8.46
N GLN A 163 -1.34 -6.61 9.01
CA GLN A 163 -2.13 -5.63 8.30
C GLN A 163 -1.63 -4.25 8.70
N VAL A 164 -1.39 -3.37 7.72
CA VAL A 164 -0.93 -1.99 7.94
C VAL A 164 -1.81 -1.03 7.14
N GLN A 165 -2.18 0.08 7.75
CA GLN A 165 -2.89 1.18 7.09
C GLN A 165 -2.12 2.47 7.31
N LEU A 166 -1.85 3.21 6.24
CA LEU A 166 -1.27 4.55 6.29
C LEU A 166 -2.29 5.55 5.75
N CYS A 167 -2.47 6.66 6.44
CA CYS A 167 -3.26 7.79 5.98
C CYS A 167 -2.36 9.01 5.82
N PHE A 168 -2.26 9.49 4.59
CA PHE A 168 -1.55 10.71 4.23
C PHE A 168 -2.55 11.87 4.15
N ARG A 169 -2.40 12.86 5.02
CA ARG A 169 -2.99 14.18 4.81
C ARG A 169 -1.99 15.07 4.08
N VAL A 170 -2.40 15.58 2.94
CA VAL A 170 -1.55 16.35 2.01
C VAL A 170 -2.38 17.41 1.29
N SER A 171 -1.74 18.46 0.78
CA SER A 171 -2.39 19.36 -0.18
C SER A 171 -2.67 18.67 -1.51
N ALA A 172 -3.66 19.17 -2.26
CA ALA A 172 -4.08 18.60 -3.54
C ALA A 172 -2.94 18.56 -4.59
N GLY A 173 -2.05 19.55 -4.54
CA GLY A 173 -0.91 19.67 -5.47
C GLY A 173 0.23 18.68 -5.21
N ARG A 174 0.22 17.94 -4.11
CA ARG A 174 1.29 16.99 -3.78
C ARG A 174 1.03 15.64 -4.44
N ASN A 175 2.04 15.11 -5.14
CA ASN A 175 2.00 13.72 -5.60
C ASN A 175 2.13 12.78 -4.40
N TRP A 176 0.99 12.29 -3.91
CA TRP A 176 0.96 11.45 -2.72
C TRP A 176 1.57 10.06 -2.93
N SER A 177 1.58 9.54 -4.17
CA SER A 177 2.13 8.21 -4.46
C SER A 177 3.63 8.09 -4.19
N THR A 178 4.38 9.18 -4.38
CA THR A 178 5.83 9.21 -4.10
C THR A 178 6.15 9.19 -2.61
N LEU A 179 5.15 9.32 -1.73
CA LEU A 179 5.31 9.25 -0.28
C LEU A 179 5.24 7.82 0.26
N TRP A 180 4.65 6.88 -0.50
CA TRP A 180 4.31 5.55 -0.01
C TRP A 180 5.54 4.75 0.40
N LYS A 181 6.42 4.49 -0.56
CA LYS A 181 7.63 3.70 -0.35
C LYS A 181 8.52 4.29 0.74
N PRO A 182 8.91 5.58 0.72
CA PRO A 182 9.77 6.12 1.78
C PRO A 182 9.08 6.14 3.15
N ALA A 183 7.75 6.21 3.23
CA ALA A 183 7.04 6.07 4.51
C ALA A 183 7.05 4.62 5.00
N ILE A 184 6.81 3.63 4.13
CA ILE A 184 6.86 2.20 4.47
C ILE A 184 8.28 1.78 4.88
N ASP A 185 9.30 2.20 4.12
CA ASP A 185 10.71 1.98 4.43
C ASP A 185 11.09 2.47 5.83
N ALA A 186 10.42 3.52 6.32
CA ALA A 186 10.69 4.12 7.62
C ALA A 186 9.96 3.42 8.79
N LEU A 187 9.13 2.42 8.51
CA LEU A 187 8.44 1.62 9.53
C LEU A 187 9.29 0.45 10.05
N GLY A 188 10.62 0.46 9.85
CA GLY A 188 11.55 -0.55 10.38
C GLY A 188 11.37 -0.89 11.86
N PRO A 189 11.14 0.07 12.78
CA PRO A 189 10.94 -0.24 14.19
C PRO A 189 9.69 -1.07 14.44
N LEU A 190 8.66 -0.92 13.60
CA LEU A 190 7.43 -1.72 13.64
C LEU A 190 7.61 -3.08 12.96
N LEU A 191 8.16 -3.08 11.75
CA LEU A 191 8.20 -4.25 10.86
C LEU A 191 9.34 -5.21 11.19
N GLY A 192 10.36 -4.73 11.89
CA GLY A 192 11.64 -5.40 12.08
C GLY A 192 12.67 -4.93 11.05
N MET A 193 13.94 -4.93 11.48
CA MET A 193 15.10 -4.51 10.67
C MET A 193 16.09 -5.68 10.62
N PRO A 194 16.12 -6.46 9.53
CA PRO A 194 17.04 -7.59 9.39
C PRO A 194 18.51 -7.18 9.48
N ASP A 195 18.82 -5.96 9.05
CA ASP A 195 20.14 -5.37 9.06
C ASP A 195 20.06 -3.99 9.77
N PRO A 196 20.57 -3.87 11.01
CA PRO A 196 20.58 -2.61 11.75
C PRO A 196 21.35 -1.49 11.06
N ASP A 197 22.34 -1.79 10.22
CA ASP A 197 23.10 -0.81 9.45
C ASP A 197 22.31 -0.27 8.24
N ARG A 198 21.18 -0.91 7.92
CA ARG A 198 20.23 -0.53 6.87
C ARG A 198 18.83 -0.35 7.44
N PRO A 199 18.61 0.62 8.35
CA PRO A 199 17.35 0.77 9.09
C PRO A 199 16.13 1.07 8.21
N PHE A 200 16.36 1.53 6.97
CA PHE A 200 15.32 1.84 5.98
C PHE A 200 15.13 0.73 4.93
N ARG A 201 15.49 -0.50 5.29
CA ARG A 201 15.15 -1.74 4.57
C ARG A 201 14.41 -2.68 5.53
N PRO A 202 13.17 -2.33 5.90
CA PRO A 202 12.41 -3.09 6.87
C PRO A 202 12.01 -4.46 6.32
N SER A 203 11.51 -5.34 7.19
CA SER A 203 10.80 -6.56 6.77
C SER A 203 9.37 -6.24 6.29
N ASP A 204 9.21 -5.33 5.34
CA ASP A 204 7.93 -4.90 4.74
C ASP A 204 7.20 -6.02 3.99
N ASP A 205 7.92 -7.04 3.56
CA ASP A 205 7.39 -8.33 3.12
C ASP A 205 6.36 -8.94 4.11
N ARG A 206 6.45 -8.62 5.41
CA ARG A 206 5.49 -9.08 6.43
C ARG A 206 4.10 -8.48 6.26
N ILE A 207 3.97 -7.38 5.53
CA ILE A 207 2.68 -6.73 5.28
C ILE A 207 1.90 -7.57 4.26
N VAL A 208 0.89 -8.28 4.72
CA VAL A 208 0.01 -9.10 3.88
C VAL A 208 -1.31 -8.42 3.52
N ASP A 209 -1.64 -7.32 4.19
CA ASP A 209 -2.80 -6.48 3.91
C ASP A 209 -2.41 -5.00 4.11
N LEU A 210 -2.32 -4.25 3.03
CA LEU A 210 -1.89 -2.86 2.98
C LEU A 210 -3.05 -1.97 2.55
N ALA A 211 -3.29 -0.88 3.27
CA ALA A 211 -4.18 0.20 2.84
C ALA A 211 -3.46 1.55 2.90
N LEU A 212 -3.51 2.31 1.83
CA LEU A 212 -2.97 3.67 1.75
C LEU A 212 -4.12 4.62 1.45
N HIS A 213 -4.34 5.58 2.34
CA HIS A 213 -5.44 6.54 2.28
C HIS A 213 -4.89 7.95 2.03
N ARG A 214 -5.57 8.73 1.20
CA ARG A 214 -5.28 10.13 0.95
C ARG A 214 -6.43 10.99 1.44
N ASN A 215 -6.11 11.95 2.31
CA ASN A 215 -7.04 13.02 2.67
C ASN A 215 -6.45 14.35 2.20
N VAL A 216 -7.17 15.04 1.34
CA VAL A 216 -6.75 16.36 0.85
C VAL A 216 -7.03 17.42 1.93
N ASP A 217 -6.02 18.22 2.22
CA ASP A 217 -6.07 19.34 3.16
C ASP A 217 -5.09 20.42 2.70
N ASP A 218 -5.58 21.39 1.93
CA ASP A 218 -4.75 22.45 1.33
C ASP A 218 -4.18 23.42 2.36
N SER A 219 -4.76 23.47 3.57
CA SER A 219 -4.22 24.29 4.67
C SER A 219 -2.85 23.83 5.16
N LEU A 220 -2.44 22.59 4.82
CA LEU A 220 -1.12 22.07 5.15
C LEU A 220 0.00 22.68 4.28
N GLY A 221 -0.32 23.29 3.13
CA GLY A 221 0.69 23.77 2.20
C GLY A 221 1.64 22.64 1.77
N HIS A 222 2.89 22.68 2.24
CA HIS A 222 3.89 21.65 1.98
C HIS A 222 3.94 20.55 3.03
N ASP A 223 3.28 20.72 4.17
CA ASP A 223 3.32 19.74 5.24
C ASP A 223 2.60 18.45 4.84
N VAL A 224 3.08 17.34 5.40
CA VAL A 224 2.43 16.05 5.33
C VAL A 224 2.17 15.57 6.75
N VAL A 225 0.96 15.09 7.01
CA VAL A 225 0.66 14.33 8.22
C VAL A 225 0.44 12.88 7.83
N ILE A 226 1.18 11.97 8.46
CA ILE A 226 1.09 10.53 8.25
C ILE A 226 0.55 9.92 9.54
N ALA A 227 -0.58 9.22 9.42
CA ALA A 227 -1.16 8.45 10.51
C ALA A 227 -1.11 6.96 10.15
N VAL A 228 -0.76 6.10 11.10
CA VAL A 228 -0.54 4.67 10.87
C VAL A 228 -1.32 3.84 11.88
N TRP A 229 -1.94 2.78 11.38
CA TRP A 229 -2.59 1.72 12.15
C TRP A 229 -2.04 0.37 11.71
N TRP A 230 -1.92 -0.57 12.62
CA TRP A 230 -1.59 -1.95 12.27
C TRP A 230 -2.21 -2.93 13.26
N GLN A 231 -2.25 -4.18 12.83
CA GLN A 231 -2.62 -5.31 13.68
C GLN A 231 -2.01 -6.59 13.12
N PRO A 232 -1.71 -7.59 13.98
CA PRO A 232 -1.40 -8.94 13.52
C PRO A 232 -2.51 -9.50 12.64
N ARG A 233 -2.12 -10.19 11.58
CA ARG A 233 -3.02 -10.99 10.73
C ARG A 233 -2.80 -12.45 11.05
N HIS A 234 -3.79 -13.09 11.65
CA HIS A 234 -3.77 -14.54 11.77
C HIS A 234 -3.81 -15.16 10.38
N ALA A 235 -2.91 -16.11 10.11
CA ALA A 235 -2.92 -16.87 8.87
C ALA A 235 -4.26 -17.61 8.78
N ILE A 236 -5.08 -17.30 7.77
CA ILE A 236 -6.28 -18.07 7.49
C ILE A 236 -5.80 -19.38 6.84
N HIS A 237 -5.61 -20.42 7.63
CA HIS A 237 -5.53 -21.78 7.09
C HIS A 237 -6.88 -22.09 6.43
N ARG A 238 -6.86 -22.41 5.13
CA ARG A 238 -8.03 -23.00 4.48
C ARG A 238 -8.28 -24.33 5.18
N SER A 239 -9.37 -24.44 5.94
CA SER A 239 -9.93 -25.74 6.28
C SER A 239 -10.21 -26.46 4.97
N GLY A 240 -9.52 -27.58 4.76
CA GLY A 240 -9.75 -28.45 3.64
C GLY A 240 -11.22 -28.87 3.60
N ARG A 241 -11.82 -28.83 2.41
CA ARG A 241 -13.02 -29.62 2.12
C ARG A 241 -12.66 -31.09 2.36
N ALA A 242 -13.21 -31.68 3.42
CA ALA A 242 -13.45 -33.11 3.42
C ALA A 242 -14.53 -33.40 2.38
N GLY A 243 -14.31 -34.45 1.59
CA GLY A 243 -15.18 -34.89 0.50
C GLY A 243 -16.50 -35.49 0.97
#